data_AF-A0A7W1A3B5-F1
#
_entry.id   AF-A0A7W1A3B5-F1
#
_cell.length_a   1.000
_cell.length_b   1.000
_cell.length_c   1.000
_cell.angle_alpha   90.00
_cell.angle_beta   90.00
_cell.angle_gamma   90.00
#
_symmetry.space_group_name_H-M   'P 1'
#
loop_
_entity.id
_entity.type
_entity.pdbx_description
1 polymer ?
#
loop_
_entity_poly.entity_id
_entity_poly.type
_entity_poly.pdbx_seq_one_letter_code
_entity_poly.pdbx_strand_id
1 'polypeptide(L)'
;MLAKIRALCETFPRAVERPSHGAPTWFVGKGKSFANVTDNHHGDGRFALWVAAPPGALAMLVDSNPDHYFVPPYVAHLGWVGVHLDRAPWSAIASVLEQAFLLRGGRYPQTKD
;
A
#
# COMPACT_ATOMS: atom_id res chain seq x y z
N MET A 1 14.70 1.19 -2.89
CA MET A 1 13.43 0.93 -2.17
C MET A 1 12.42 0.17 -3.03
N LEU A 2 12.05 0.65 -4.22
CA LEU A 2 11.06 -0.01 -5.10
C LEU A 2 11.33 -1.51 -5.33
N ALA A 3 12.59 -1.91 -5.57
CA ALA A 3 12.96 -3.32 -5.72
C ALA A 3 12.66 -4.17 -4.46
N LYS A 4 12.79 -3.62 -3.25
CA LYS A 4 12.43 -4.33 -2.01
C LYS A 4 10.92 -4.52 -1.89
N ILE A 5 10.12 -3.52 -2.30
CA ILE A 5 8.65 -3.62 -2.34
C ILE A 5 8.22 -4.68 -3.34
N ARG A 6 8.83 -4.69 -4.54
CA ARG A 6 8.60 -5.73 -5.55
C ARG A 6 8.88 -7.13 -5.00
N ALA A 7 10.06 -7.33 -4.42
CA ALA A 7 10.46 -8.60 -3.83
C ALA A 7 9.49 -9.06 -2.72
N LEU A 8 8.99 -8.14 -1.89
CA LEU A 8 7.98 -8.47 -0.88
C LEU A 8 6.65 -8.86 -1.52
N CYS A 9 6.14 -8.07 -2.47
CA CYS A 9 4.90 -8.36 -3.18
C CYS A 9 4.95 -9.69 -3.94
N GLU A 10 6.12 -10.10 -4.46
CA GLU A 10 6.29 -11.41 -5.12
C GLU A 10 6.01 -12.59 -4.17
N THR A 11 6.15 -12.40 -2.85
CA THR A 11 5.80 -13.42 -1.86
C THR A 11 4.28 -13.55 -1.63
N PHE A 12 3.50 -12.54 -2.04
CA PHE A 12 2.05 -12.54 -1.85
C PHE A 12 1.35 -13.31 -2.98
N PRO A 13 0.55 -14.34 -2.65
CA PRO A 13 -0.09 -15.15 -3.68
C PRO A 13 -1.03 -14.30 -4.54
N ARG A 14 -0.89 -14.40 -5.87
CA ARG A 14 -1.67 -13.62 -6.84
C ARG A 14 -1.42 -12.11 -6.81
N ALA A 15 -0.45 -11.57 -6.10
CA ALA A 15 -0.09 -10.17 -6.30
C ALA A 15 0.43 -9.97 -7.73
N VAL A 16 -0.12 -8.99 -8.44
CA VAL A 16 0.29 -8.64 -9.80
C VAL A 16 0.61 -7.16 -9.86
N GLU A 17 1.84 -6.83 -10.27
CA GLU A 17 2.24 -5.46 -10.56
C GLU A 17 1.73 -5.06 -11.95
N ARG A 18 1.09 -3.88 -12.04
CA ARG A 18 0.77 -3.21 -13.31
C ARG A 18 0.87 -1.69 -13.12
N PRO A 19 1.22 -0.93 -14.16
CA PRO A 19 1.07 0.51 -14.12
C PRO A 19 -0.40 0.91 -13.90
N SER A 20 -0.64 1.89 -13.03
CA SER A 20 -1.92 2.57 -12.88
C SER A 20 -1.67 4.04 -12.59
N HIS A 21 -2.31 4.95 -13.34
CA HIS A 21 -2.11 6.40 -13.21
C HIS A 21 -0.62 6.82 -13.22
N GLY A 22 0.21 6.14 -14.01
CA GLY A 22 1.65 6.41 -14.12
C GLY A 22 2.53 5.84 -13.00
N ALA A 23 1.95 5.14 -12.03
CA ALA A 23 2.66 4.58 -10.87
C ALA A 23 2.70 3.04 -10.87
N PRO A 24 3.79 2.41 -10.39
CA PRO A 24 3.81 1.00 -10.02
C PRO A 24 2.70 0.71 -9.01
N THR A 25 1.78 -0.19 -9.37
CA THR A 25 0.60 -0.51 -8.57
C THR A 25 0.42 -2.02 -8.49
N TRP A 26 0.04 -2.53 -7.31
CA TRP A 26 -0.19 -3.95 -7.08
C TRP A 26 -1.66 -4.25 -6.86
N PHE A 27 -2.10 -5.33 -7.50
CA PHE A 27 -3.47 -5.83 -7.50
C PHE A 27 -3.51 -7.26 -6.98
N VAL A 28 -4.62 -7.64 -6.36
CA VAL A 28 -4.87 -9.06 -6.04
C VAL A 28 -5.51 -9.73 -7.27
N GLY A 29 -4.72 -10.49 -8.02
CA GLY A 29 -5.14 -11.09 -9.30
C GLY A 29 -5.64 -10.01 -10.26
N LYS A 30 -6.73 -10.27 -11.00
CA LYS A 30 -7.41 -9.27 -11.84
C LYS A 30 -8.34 -8.33 -11.05
N GLY A 31 -8.33 -8.42 -9.71
CA GLY A 31 -9.26 -7.71 -8.82
C GLY A 31 -8.78 -6.34 -8.38
N LYS A 32 -9.00 -6.02 -7.10
CA LYS A 32 -8.76 -4.70 -6.51
C LYS A 32 -7.26 -4.41 -6.32
N SER A 33 -6.87 -3.15 -6.47
CA SER A 33 -5.55 -2.67 -6.05
C SER A 33 -5.46 -2.62 -4.53
N PHE A 34 -4.26 -2.91 -4.02
CA PHE A 34 -3.97 -2.82 -2.59
C PHE A 34 -2.81 -1.88 -2.27
N ALA A 35 -1.95 -1.55 -3.23
CA ALA A 35 -0.84 -0.64 -3.02
C ALA A 35 -0.39 0.06 -4.31
N ASN A 36 0.14 1.26 -4.20
CA ASN A 36 0.91 1.92 -5.26
C ASN A 36 2.06 2.74 -4.69
N VAL A 37 3.18 2.78 -5.41
CA VAL A 37 4.34 3.63 -5.05
C VAL A 37 4.22 4.95 -5.80
N THR A 38 4.35 6.05 -5.07
CA THR A 38 4.39 7.39 -5.63
C THR A 38 5.73 8.05 -5.33
N ASP A 39 6.19 8.87 -6.26
CA ASP A 39 7.39 9.70 -6.11
C ASP A 39 7.04 11.10 -6.56
N ASN A 40 7.03 12.04 -5.61
CA ASN A 40 6.67 13.44 -5.81
C ASN A 40 5.30 13.62 -6.48
N HIS A 41 4.27 12.98 -5.94
CA HIS A 41 2.94 12.97 -6.54
C HIS A 41 2.33 14.37 -6.54
N HIS A 42 2.11 14.92 -7.74
CA HIS A 42 1.67 16.31 -7.92
C HIS A 42 2.55 17.35 -7.21
N GLY A 43 3.86 17.10 -7.10
CA GLY A 43 4.78 18.05 -6.47
C GLY A 43 4.76 18.04 -4.94
N ASP A 44 4.18 17.00 -4.31
CA ASP A 44 4.09 16.92 -2.85
C ASP A 44 5.41 16.63 -2.12
N GLY A 45 6.49 16.36 -2.88
CA GLY A 45 7.83 16.13 -2.37
C GLY A 45 8.00 14.79 -1.62
N ARG A 46 7.04 13.86 -1.74
CA ARG A 46 7.06 12.60 -1.00
C ARG A 46 7.49 11.44 -1.89
N PHE A 47 8.40 10.62 -1.37
CA PHE A 47 8.55 9.25 -1.86
C PHE A 47 7.75 8.32 -0.95
N ALA A 48 6.62 7.82 -1.46
CA ALA A 48 5.60 7.21 -0.63
C ALA A 48 5.03 5.92 -1.19
N LEU A 49 4.46 5.14 -0.28
CA LEU A 49 3.63 3.99 -0.59
C LEU A 49 2.22 4.31 -0.11
N TRP A 50 1.27 4.32 -1.03
CA TRP A 50 -0.15 4.39 -0.69
C TRP A 50 -0.68 2.97 -0.60
N VAL A 51 -1.32 2.62 0.52
CA VAL A 51 -1.85 1.26 0.75
C VAL A 51 -3.30 1.30 1.20
N ALA A 52 -4.06 0.29 0.80
CA ALA A 52 -5.42 0.09 1.28
C ALA A 52 -5.41 -0.21 2.78
N ALA A 53 -6.31 0.43 3.52
CA ALA A 53 -6.43 0.28 4.97
C ALA A 53 -7.89 0.00 5.36
N PRO A 54 -8.14 -0.77 6.44
CA PRO A 54 -9.49 -0.97 6.93
C PRO A 54 -10.04 0.33 7.54
N PRO A 55 -11.38 0.45 7.70
CA PRO A 55 -11.99 1.59 8.38
C PRO A 55 -11.35 1.85 9.75
N GLY A 56 -11.08 3.12 10.07
CA GLY A 56 -10.46 3.54 11.32
C GLY A 56 -8.93 3.44 11.38
N ALA A 57 -8.28 2.59 10.57
CA ALA A 57 -6.82 2.43 10.62
C ALA A 57 -6.05 3.67 10.15
N LEU A 58 -6.59 4.42 9.18
CA LEU A 58 -5.96 5.65 8.69
C LEU A 58 -5.71 6.64 9.84
N ALA A 59 -6.77 7.00 10.59
CA ALA A 59 -6.66 7.95 11.70
C ALA A 59 -5.70 7.43 12.77
N MET A 60 -5.88 6.17 13.19
CA MET A 60 -5.03 5.56 14.22
C MET A 60 -3.53 5.56 13.85
N LEU A 61 -3.18 5.20 12.60
CA LEU A 61 -1.79 5.16 12.15
C LEU A 61 -1.17 6.56 12.06
N VAL A 62 -1.91 7.53 11.50
CA VAL A 62 -1.46 8.92 11.36
C VAL A 62 -1.31 9.59 12.73
N ASP A 63 -2.27 9.39 13.64
CA ASP A 63 -2.24 9.99 14.98
C ASP A 63 -1.11 9.41 15.84
N SER A 64 -0.87 8.09 15.73
CA SER A 64 0.14 7.41 16.55
C SER A 64 1.56 7.60 16.04
N ASN A 65 1.75 7.75 14.71
CA ASN A 65 3.07 7.80 14.08
C ASN A 65 3.08 8.76 12.86
N PRO A 66 2.89 10.07 13.06
CA PRO A 66 2.78 11.05 11.96
C PRO A 66 4.06 11.20 11.13
N ASP A 67 5.22 10.82 11.66
CA ASP A 67 6.49 10.82 10.91
C ASP A 67 6.54 9.71 9.85
N HIS A 68 5.77 8.65 10.03
CA HIS A 68 5.74 7.48 9.15
C HIS A 68 4.54 7.49 8.22
N TYR A 69 3.40 8.01 8.69
CA TYR A 69 2.11 7.92 7.99
C TYR A 69 1.50 9.29 7.74
N PHE A 70 0.74 9.40 6.65
CA PHE A 70 0.02 10.61 6.31
C PHE A 70 -1.33 10.28 5.66
N VAL A 71 -2.21 11.28 5.62
CA VAL A 71 -3.48 11.22 4.89
C VAL A 71 -3.20 11.46 3.40
N PRO A 72 -3.33 10.44 2.53
CA PRO A 72 -3.07 10.63 1.09
C PRO A 72 -4.21 11.45 0.46
N PRO A 73 -3.89 12.40 -0.42
CA PRO A 73 -4.93 13.17 -1.10
C PRO A 73 -5.76 12.25 -2.00
N TYR A 74 -7.03 12.63 -2.21
CA TYR A 74 -8.00 11.97 -3.11
C TYR A 74 -8.48 10.58 -2.70
N VAL A 75 -7.64 9.73 -2.12
CA VAL A 75 -7.97 8.32 -1.86
C VAL A 75 -8.15 7.98 -0.38
N ALA A 76 -7.86 8.91 0.53
CA ALA A 76 -8.05 8.71 1.97
C ALA A 76 -9.48 8.27 2.31
N HIS A 77 -10.49 8.94 1.76
CA HIS A 77 -11.90 8.61 1.97
C HIS A 77 -12.31 7.27 1.34
N LEU A 78 -11.47 6.68 0.48
CA LEU A 78 -11.66 5.35 -0.11
C LEU A 78 -10.95 4.24 0.70
N GLY A 79 -10.50 4.57 1.91
CA GLY A 79 -9.79 3.64 2.81
C GLY A 79 -8.35 3.41 2.38
N TRP A 80 -7.58 4.48 2.21
CA TRP A 80 -6.15 4.42 1.90
C TRP A 80 -5.34 5.26 2.89
N VAL A 81 -4.12 4.80 3.19
CA VAL A 81 -3.13 5.51 4.01
C VAL A 81 -1.83 5.65 3.23
N GLY A 82 -1.17 6.80 3.40
CA GLY A 82 0.15 7.05 2.84
C GLY A 82 1.23 6.68 3.85
N VAL A 83 2.32 6.07 3.37
CA VAL A 83 3.50 5.74 4.15
C VAL A 83 4.72 6.39 3.53
N HIS A 84 5.51 7.10 4.33
CA HIS A 84 6.78 7.66 3.91
C HIS A 84 7.83 6.56 3.76
N LEU A 85 8.22 6.25 2.52
CA LEU A 85 9.16 5.16 2.22
C LEU A 85 10.60 5.48 2.63
N ASP A 86 10.92 6.76 2.78
CA ASP A 86 12.21 7.29 3.22
C ASP A 86 12.33 7.41 4.75
N ARG A 87 11.21 7.28 5.49
CA ARG A 87 11.15 7.53 6.95
C ARG A 87 10.66 6.33 7.75
N ALA A 88 9.63 5.64 7.26
CA ALA A 88 9.03 4.53 7.99
C ALA A 88 10.01 3.34 8.08
N PRO A 89 10.08 2.65 9.23
CA PRO A 89 10.88 1.44 9.34
C PRO A 89 10.33 0.36 8.42
N TRP A 90 11.22 -0.49 7.89
CA TRP A 90 10.84 -1.51 6.94
C TRP A 90 9.78 -2.50 7.48
N SER A 91 9.81 -2.80 8.78
CA SER A 91 8.80 -3.64 9.44
C SER A 91 7.40 -3.04 9.36
N ALA A 92 7.27 -1.73 9.51
CA ALA A 92 6.00 -1.01 9.37
C ALA A 92 5.51 -1.06 7.92
N ILE A 93 6.39 -0.79 6.94
CA ILE A 93 6.08 -0.87 5.51
C ILE A 93 5.61 -2.28 5.14
N ALA A 94 6.33 -3.32 5.57
CA ALA A 94 5.98 -4.70 5.27
C ALA A 94 4.62 -5.09 5.89
N SER A 95 4.39 -4.72 7.15
CA SER A 95 3.14 -5.04 7.86
C SER A 95 1.92 -4.41 7.17
N VAL A 96 1.97 -3.12 6.81
CA VAL A 96 0.81 -2.48 6.18
C VAL A 96 0.57 -2.99 4.76
N LEU A 97 1.62 -3.37 4.03
CA LEU A 97 1.50 -3.92 2.68
C LEU A 97 0.85 -5.31 2.71
N GLU A 98 1.23 -6.15 3.67
CA GLU A 98 0.60 -7.46 3.91
C GLU A 98 -0.87 -7.30 4.32
N GLN A 99 -1.16 -6.41 5.27
CA GLN A 99 -2.53 -6.13 5.69
C GLN A 99 -3.40 -5.63 4.54
N ALA A 100 -2.87 -4.74 3.70
CA ALA A 100 -3.58 -4.23 2.51
C ALA A 100 -3.89 -5.36 1.51
N PHE A 101 -2.92 -6.24 1.26
CA PHE A 101 -3.10 -7.41 0.41
C PHE A 101 -4.21 -8.33 0.96
N LEU A 102 -4.17 -8.67 2.25
CA LEU A 102 -5.19 -9.50 2.91
C LEU A 102 -6.57 -8.85 2.89
N LEU A 103 -6.65 -7.54 3.16
CA LEU A 103 -7.88 -6.76 3.12
C LEU A 103 -8.55 -6.82 1.74
N ARG A 104 -7.77 -6.71 0.66
CA ARG A 104 -8.29 -6.73 -0.71
C ARG A 104 -8.50 -8.14 -1.27
N GLY A 105 -7.77 -9.12 -0.75
CA GLY A 105 -7.90 -10.53 -1.10
C GLY A 105 -9.03 -11.27 -0.38
N GLY A 106 -9.53 -10.73 0.74
CA GLY A 106 -10.43 -11.45 1.64
C GLY A 106 -9.65 -12.47 2.49
N ARG A 107 -10.24 -12.94 3.61
CA ARG A 107 -9.68 -14.07 4.37
C ARG A 107 -9.57 -15.28 3.43
N TYR A 108 -8.37 -15.63 2.99
CA TYR A 108 -8.11 -16.78 2.11
C TYR A 108 -8.66 -18.09 2.73
N PRO A 109 -9.31 -18.95 1.91
CA PRO A 109 -8.69 -20.24 1.63
C PRO A 109 -8.53 -20.57 0.13
N GLN A 110 -7.67 -21.56 -0.10
CA GLN A 110 -7.07 -22.06 -1.34
C GLN A 110 -8.09 -22.51 -2.40
N THR A 111 -7.92 -22.09 -3.65
CA THR A 111 -7.75 -22.96 -4.85
C THR A 111 -7.41 -22.10 -6.07
N LYS A 112 -6.54 -22.65 -6.93
CA LYS A 112 -6.35 -22.21 -8.32
C LYS A 112 -7.38 -22.97 -9.16
N ASP A 113 -8.15 -22.25 -9.95
CA ASP A 113 -8.73 -22.80 -11.18
C ASP A 113 -7.68 -22.71 -12.30
#